data_AF-A0AB33UBB4-F1
#
_entry.id   AF-A0AB33UBB4-F1
#
_cell.length_a   1.000
_cell.length_b   1.000
_cell.length_c   1.000
_cell.angle_alpha   90.00
_cell.angle_beta   90.00
_cell.angle_gamma   90.00
#
_symmetry.space_group_name_H-M   'P 1'
#
loop_
_entity.id
_entity.type
_entity.pdbx_description
1 polymer ?
#
loop_
_entity_poly.entity_id
_entity_poly.type
_entity_poly.pdbx_seq_one_letter_code
_entity_poly.pdbx_strand_id
1 'polypeptide(L)' 'MSNIRFKLNRKGVAELMKSSQMQSILTEKAKMVASRAGEGYASDIYVGKTRANAMVYADSIKAKRDNKKNNTLLKAVKS' A
#
# COMPACT_ATOMS: atom_id res chain seq x y z
N MET A 1 -3.44 -5.96 -41.56
CA MET A 1 -3.14 -5.17 -40.35
C MET A 1 -1.64 -4.89 -40.32
N SER A 2 -1.25 -3.63 -40.21
CA SER A 2 0.15 -3.22 -40.10
C SER A 2 0.73 -3.66 -38.76
N ASN A 3 1.95 -4.19 -38.76
CA ASN A 3 2.66 -4.64 -37.56
C ASN A 3 3.13 -3.45 -36.72
N ILE A 4 2.27 -2.96 -35.81
CA ILE A 4 2.62 -1.91 -34.85
C ILE A 4 3.43 -2.53 -33.70
N ARG A 5 4.67 -2.05 -33.49
CA ARG A 5 5.53 -2.43 -32.35
C ARG A 5 5.48 -1.34 -31.28
N PHE A 6 4.82 -1.63 -30.16
CA PHE A 6 4.83 -0.77 -28.98
C PHE A 6 5.98 -1.14 -28.04
N LYS A 7 6.78 -0.14 -27.63
CA LYS A 7 7.84 -0.30 -26.63
C LYS A 7 7.57 0.62 -25.43
N LEU A 8 7.40 0.01 -24.27
CA LEU A 8 7.12 0.73 -23.02
C LEU A 8 8.32 1.57 -22.55
N ASN A 9 8.08 2.84 -22.21
CA ASN A 9 9.05 3.68 -21.51
C ASN A 9 9.15 3.26 -20.03
N ARG A 10 10.06 2.34 -19.73
CA ARG A 10 10.23 1.82 -18.35
C ARG A 10 10.64 2.89 -17.34
N LYS A 11 11.41 3.91 -17.75
CA LYS A 11 11.81 5.01 -16.87
C LYS A 11 10.59 5.86 -16.48
N GLY A 12 9.81 6.27 -17.48
CA GLY A 12 8.57 7.03 -17.26
C GLY A 12 7.54 6.27 -16.41
N VAL A 13 7.41 4.96 -16.61
CA VAL A 13 6.56 4.13 -15.74
C VAL A 13 7.07 4.11 -14.29
N ALA A 14 8.38 3.97 -14.08
CA ALA A 14 8.93 3.99 -12.73
C ALA A 14 8.77 5.37 -12.06
N GLU A 15 8.90 6.46 -12.80
CA GLU A 15 8.63 7.82 -12.32
C GLU A 15 7.17 7.98 -11.91
N LEU A 16 6.24 7.55 -12.77
CA LEU A 16 4.80 7.55 -12.46
C LEU A 16 4.49 6.73 -11.19
N MET A 17 5.05 5.53 -11.07
CA MET A 17 4.84 4.64 -9.92
C MET A 17 5.47 5.14 -8.61
N LYS A 18 6.38 6.12 -8.68
CA LYS A 18 7.00 6.77 -7.51
C LYS A 18 6.44 8.18 -7.26
N SER A 19 5.60 8.68 -8.15
CA SER A 19 5.06 10.04 -8.10
C SER A 19 4.37 10.33 -6.77
N SER A 20 4.32 11.61 -6.39
CA SER A 20 3.60 12.05 -5.20
C SER A 20 2.12 11.70 -5.28
N GLN A 21 1.51 11.77 -6.47
CA GLN A 21 0.13 11.35 -6.69
C GLN A 21 -0.07 9.86 -6.36
N MET A 22 0.84 8.99 -6.80
CA MET A 22 0.79 7.56 -6.47
C MET A 22 0.95 7.33 -4.96
N GLN A 23 1.87 8.06 -4.32
CA GLN A 23 2.05 7.99 -2.87
C GLN A 23 0.79 8.43 -2.11
N SER A 24 0.10 9.48 -2.56
CA SER A 24 -1.17 9.93 -1.97
C SER A 24 -2.26 8.87 -2.05
N ILE A 25 -2.42 8.24 -3.22
CA ILE A 25 -3.39 7.15 -3.42
C ILE A 25 -3.07 5.97 -2.48
N LEU A 26 -1.80 5.57 -2.40
CA LEU A 26 -1.35 4.50 -1.52
C LEU A 26 -1.58 4.85 -0.04
N THR A 27 -1.32 6.10 0.35
CA THR A 27 -1.55 6.59 1.72
C THR A 27 -3.02 6.53 2.08
N GLU A 28 -3.91 6.97 1.19
CA GLU A 28 -5.35 6.92 1.39
C GLU A 28 -5.82 5.47 1.60
N LYS A 29 -5.40 4.56 0.72
CA LYS A 29 -5.72 3.14 0.81
C LYS A 29 -5.22 2.51 2.11
N ALA A 30 -3.98 2.82 2.50
CA ALA A 30 -3.40 2.29 3.73
C ALA A 30 -4.11 2.84 4.99
N LYS A 31 -4.44 4.14 5.02
CA LYS A 31 -5.21 4.76 6.11
C LYS A 31 -6.60 4.15 6.24
N MET A 32 -7.28 3.86 5.13
CA MET A 32 -8.57 3.16 5.17
C MET A 32 -8.44 1.77 5.79
N VAL A 33 -7.43 1.00 5.40
CA VAL A 33 -7.19 -0.34 5.99
C VAL A 33 -6.84 -0.24 7.48
N ALA A 34 -5.97 0.70 7.88
CA ALA A 34 -5.62 0.92 9.29
C ALA A 34 -6.86 1.31 10.12
N SER A 35 -7.71 2.20 9.59
CA SER A 35 -8.98 2.59 10.22
C SER A 35 -9.93 1.40 10.38
N ARG A 36 -10.06 0.55 9.35
CA ARG A 36 -10.83 -0.70 9.44
C ARG A 36 -10.28 -1.68 10.49
N ALA A 37 -8.96 -1.72 10.67
CA ALA A 37 -8.32 -2.59 11.66
C ALA A 37 -8.51 -2.09 13.11
N GLY A 38 -8.65 -0.78 13.30
CA GLY A 38 -9.00 -0.16 14.58
C GLY A 38 -7.81 0.46 15.32
N GLU A 39 -7.98 0.68 16.63
CA GLU A 39 -7.01 1.39 17.46
C GLU A 39 -5.67 0.64 17.57
N GLY A 40 -4.56 1.38 17.48
CA GLY A 40 -3.21 0.84 17.62
C GLY A 40 -2.64 0.18 16.37
N TYR A 41 -3.37 0.24 15.24
CA TYR A 41 -2.84 -0.03 13.91
C TYR A 41 -2.36 1.27 13.26
N ALA A 42 -1.24 1.20 12.56
CA ALA A 42 -0.62 2.33 11.87
C ALA A 42 -0.31 1.97 10.42
N SER A 43 0.03 2.99 9.64
CA SER A 43 0.42 2.84 8.25
C SER A 43 1.59 3.76 7.90
N ASP A 44 2.46 3.31 7.00
CA ASP A 44 3.57 4.10 6.46
C ASP A 44 3.64 4.03 4.92
N ILE A 45 4.53 4.85 4.36
CA ILE A 45 4.86 4.88 2.93
C ILE A 45 6.36 4.74 2.76
N TYR A 46 6.76 3.92 1.81
CA TYR A 46 8.14 3.75 1.41
C TYR A 46 8.29 3.83 -0.11
N VAL A 47 9.19 4.70 -0.58
CA VAL A 47 9.52 4.81 -2.01
C VAL A 47 10.74 3.96 -2.32
N GLY A 48 10.52 2.79 -2.93
CA GLY A 48 11.57 1.90 -3.36
C GLY A 48 12.16 2.28 -4.72
N LYS A 49 13.06 1.42 -5.23
CA LYS A 49 13.79 1.63 -6.49
C LYS A 49 12.87 1.88 -7.70
N THR A 50 11.75 1.16 -7.79
CA THR A 50 10.87 1.17 -8.96
C THR A 50 9.44 1.65 -8.70
N ARG A 51 9.03 1.79 -7.44
CA ARG A 51 7.64 2.12 -7.05
C ARG A 51 7.57 2.56 -5.59
N ALA A 52 6.51 3.28 -5.26
CA ALA A 52 6.08 3.47 -3.88
C ALA A 52 5.28 2.24 -3.39
N ASN A 53 5.41 1.92 -2.10
CA ASN A 53 4.65 0.92 -1.39
C ASN A 53 4.06 1.56 -0.12
N ALA A 54 2.92 1.06 0.33
CA ALA A 54 2.38 1.36 1.65
C ALA A 54 2.35 0.12 2.52
N MET A 55 2.68 0.26 3.80
CA MET A 55 2.53 -0.79 4.79
C MET A 55 1.44 -0.43 5.78
N VAL A 56 0.72 -1.44 6.27
CA VAL A 56 -0.18 -1.33 7.41
C VAL A 56 0.24 -2.37 8.43
N TYR A 57 0.41 -1.96 9.69
CA TYR A 57 0.98 -2.81 10.72
C TYR A 57 0.33 -2.57 12.08
N ALA A 58 0.43 -3.56 12.96
CA ALA A 58 0.04 -3.45 14.35
C ALA A 58 1.19 -2.79 15.13
N ASP A 59 0.98 -1.56 15.59
CA ASP A 59 2.00 -0.79 16.30
C ASP A 59 1.99 -1.13 17.80
N SER A 60 0.81 -1.07 18.41
CA SER A 60 0.64 -1.32 19.84
C SER A 60 0.69 -2.81 20.20
N ILE A 61 1.07 -3.12 21.45
CA ILE A 61 1.04 -4.50 21.99
C ILE A 61 -0.39 -5.08 21.94
N LYS A 62 -1.40 -4.23 22.20
CA LYS A 62 -2.82 -4.62 22.11
C LYS A 62 -3.19 -5.01 20.68
N ALA A 63 -2.83 -4.19 19.69
CA ALA A 63 -3.08 -4.46 18.27
C ALA A 63 -2.35 -5.72 17.80
N LYS A 64 -1.11 -5.94 18.24
CA LYS A 64 -0.35 -7.17 17.90
C LYS A 64 -1.07 -8.43 18.42
N ARG A 65 -1.58 -8.39 19.65
CA ARG A 65 -2.36 -9.49 20.24
C ARG A 65 -3.69 -9.68 19.52
N ASP A 66 -4.40 -8.60 19.23
CA ASP A 66 -5.65 -8.62 18.47
C ASP A 66 -5.45 -9.25 17.08
N ASN A 67 -4.49 -8.74 16.30
CA ASN A 67 -4.20 -9.26 14.96
C ASN A 67 -3.89 -10.76 14.98
N LYS A 68 -3.08 -11.22 15.95
CA LYS A 68 -2.72 -12.63 16.11
C LYS A 68 -3.94 -13.52 16.42
N LYS A 69 -4.89 -13.03 17.21
CA LYS A 69 -6.08 -13.79 17.60
C LYS A 69 -7.17 -13.78 16.53
N ASN A 70 -7.35 -12.63 15.87
CA ASN A 70 -8.53 -12.35 15.06
C ASN A 70 -8.25 -12.27 13.55
N ASN A 71 -6.98 -12.33 13.13
CA ASN A 71 -6.54 -12.09 11.76
C ASN A 71 -7.03 -10.74 11.22
N THR A 72 -6.98 -9.72 12.07
CA THR A 72 -7.60 -8.41 11.83
C THR A 72 -7.10 -7.76 10.56
N LEU A 73 -5.78 -7.69 10.31
CA LEU A 73 -5.24 -7.12 9.08
C LEU A 73 -5.64 -7.92 7.84
N LEU A 74 -5.66 -9.25 7.91
CA LEU A 74 -6.06 -10.10 6.78
C LEU A 74 -7.52 -9.84 6.39
N LYS A 75 -8.39 -9.63 7.38
CA LYS A 75 -9.81 -9.29 7.13
C LYS A 75 -9.96 -7.85 6.66
N ALA A 76 -9.21 -6.92 7.25
CA ALA A 76 -9.24 -5.51 6.90
C ALA A 76 -8.72 -5.22 5.48
N VAL A 77 -7.98 -6.13 4.83
CA VAL A 77 -7.50 -5.96 3.44
C VAL A 77 -8.50 -6.49 2.40
N LYS A 78 -9.36 -7.45 2.75
CA LYS A 78 -10.23 -8.17 1.80
C LYS A 78 -11.43 -7.37 1.23
N SER A 79 -11.61 -6.12 1.65
CA SER A 79 -12.80 -5.32 1.36
C SER A 79 -12.53 -4.22 0.36
#